data_AF-A0A959IMK7-F1
#
_entry.id   AF-A0A959IMK7-F1
#
_cell.length_a   1.000
_cell.length_b   1.000
_cell.length_c   1.000
_cell.angle_alpha   90.00
_cell.angle_beta   90.00
_cell.angle_gamma   90.00
#
_symmetry.space_group_name_H-M   'P 1'
#
loop_
_entity.id
_entity.type
_entity.pdbx_description
1 polymer ?
#
loop_
_entity_poly.entity_id
_entity_poly.type
_entity_poly.pdbx_seq_one_letter_code
_entity_poly.pdbx_strand_id
1 'polypeptide(L)'
;MVLVIDNYDSFTYNLVQYLGEFGEKVEVRRNDTITLDEIAAMKPDHIVISPGPGTPDDAGISVDLIKRFHQEIPIFGVCLGHQAIGQAFGGKIVRAKFVMHGKVSAIEHNQRGVF
;
A
#
# COMPACT_ATOMS: atom_id res chain seq x y z
N MET A 1 -4.86 -0.06 -15.50
CA MET A 1 -5.18 1.01 -14.52
C MET A 1 -4.78 0.54 -13.14
N VAL A 2 -4.00 1.37 -12.45
CA VAL A 2 -3.56 1.16 -11.07
C VAL A 2 -4.46 1.97 -10.13
N LEU A 3 -5.07 1.31 -9.15
CA LEU A 3 -5.73 1.99 -8.03
C LEU A 3 -4.72 2.22 -6.91
N VAL A 4 -4.54 3.47 -6.50
CA VAL A 4 -3.73 3.84 -5.35
C VAL A 4 -4.65 4.19 -4.19
N ILE A 5 -4.51 3.47 -3.08
CA ILE A 5 -5.15 3.81 -1.81
C ILE A 5 -4.22 4.72 -1.03
N ASP A 6 -4.64 5.98 -0.89
CA ASP A 6 -3.92 7.01 -0.14
C ASP A 6 -4.28 6.94 1.35
N ASN A 7 -3.29 6.65 2.20
CA ASN A 7 -3.39 6.74 3.65
C ASN A 7 -2.95 8.12 4.18
N TYR A 8 -3.26 9.19 3.43
CA TYR A 8 -2.97 10.59 3.79
C TYR A 8 -1.48 10.88 3.97
N ASP A 9 -0.64 10.34 3.09
CA ASP A 9 0.81 10.53 3.16
C ASP A 9 1.32 11.60 2.19
N SER A 10 2.34 12.33 2.64
CA SER A 10 2.95 13.39 1.83
C SER A 10 3.74 12.86 0.62
N PHE A 11 4.09 11.57 0.59
CA PHE A 11 4.84 10.94 -0.50
C PHE A 11 3.96 10.18 -1.48
N THR A 12 2.63 10.09 -1.27
CA THR A 12 1.71 9.46 -2.23
C THR A 12 1.86 10.06 -3.63
N TYR A 13 2.05 11.39 -3.73
CA TYR A 13 2.27 12.06 -5.01
C TYR A 13 3.49 11.53 -5.76
N ASN A 14 4.60 11.24 -5.07
CA ASN A 14 5.81 10.72 -5.71
C ASN A 14 5.57 9.33 -6.33
N LEU A 15 4.82 8.47 -5.64
CA LEU A 15 4.43 7.15 -6.16
C LEU A 15 3.54 7.29 -7.40
N VAL A 16 2.52 8.15 -7.31
CA VAL A 16 1.56 8.39 -8.41
C VAL A 16 2.26 8.96 -9.64
N GLN A 17 3.17 9.93 -9.45
CA GLN A 17 3.94 10.50 -10.55
C GLN A 17 4.78 9.42 -11.24
N TYR A 18 5.55 8.64 -10.48
CA TYR A 18 6.40 7.60 -11.05
C TYR A 18 5.60 6.52 -11.79
N LEU A 19 4.44 6.11 -11.27
CA LEU A 19 3.53 5.20 -11.98
C LEU A 19 3.00 5.82 -13.28
N GLY A 20 2.65 7.11 -13.26
CA GLY A 20 2.18 7.83 -14.44
C GLY A 20 3.24 7.97 -15.54
N GLU A 21 4.53 8.03 -15.18
CA GLU A 21 5.64 8.06 -16.14
C GLU A 21 5.73 6.79 -17.01
N PHE A 22 5.20 5.65 -16.54
CA PHE A 22 5.08 4.43 -17.34
C PHE A 22 3.86 4.41 -18.28
N GLY A 23 3.06 5.48 -18.31
CA GLY A 23 1.86 5.58 -19.13
C GLY A 23 0.64 4.84 -18.55
N GLU A 24 0.73 4.39 -17.29
CA GLU A 24 -0.40 3.75 -16.61
C GLU A 24 -1.46 4.79 -16.23
N LYS A 25 -2.74 4.44 -16.43
CA LYS A 25 -3.84 5.21 -15.84
C LYS A 25 -3.84 4.96 -14.34
N VAL A 26 -3.61 5.99 -13.55
CA VAL A 26 -3.63 5.92 -12.08
C VAL A 26 -4.90 6.57 -11.54
N GLU A 27 -5.65 5.86 -10.70
CA GLU A 27 -6.75 6.41 -9.92
C GLU A 27 -6.38 6.42 -8.45
N VAL A 28 -6.53 7.56 -7.76
CA VAL A 28 -6.17 7.72 -6.35
C VAL A 28 -7.44 7.89 -5.53
N ARG A 29 -7.60 7.10 -4.47
CA ARG A 29 -8.71 7.18 -3.53
C ARG A 29 -8.18 7.15 -2.11
N ARG A 30 -8.75 7.94 -1.21
CA ARG A 30 -8.39 7.86 0.21
C ARG A 30 -9.01 6.64 0.85
N ASN A 31 -8.33 6.09 1.85
CA ASN A 31 -8.68 4.86 2.55
C ASN A 31 -10.08 4.86 3.23
N ASP A 32 -10.75 6.01 3.30
CA ASP A 32 -12.04 6.26 3.91
C ASP A 32 -13.09 6.82 2.92
N THR A 33 -12.72 6.96 1.64
CA THR A 33 -13.58 7.56 0.58
C THR A 33 -14.02 6.58 -0.49
N ILE A 34 -13.67 5.30 -0.36
CA ILE A 34 -14.06 4.24 -1.29
C ILE A 34 -14.39 2.98 -0.49
N THR A 35 -15.32 2.19 -1.02
CA THR A 35 -15.75 0.91 -0.46
C THR A 35 -15.17 -0.26 -1.24
N LEU A 36 -15.14 -1.45 -0.64
CA LEU A 36 -14.68 -2.66 -1.31
C LEU A 36 -15.55 -3.01 -2.54
N ASP A 37 -16.86 -2.76 -2.46
CA ASP A 37 -17.78 -3.02 -3.57
C ASP A 37 -17.53 -2.09 -4.76
N GLU A 38 -17.22 -0.81 -4.50
CA GLU A 38 -16.81 0.14 -5.53
C GLU A 38 -15.50 -0.28 -6.19
N ILE A 39 -14.53 -0.79 -5.42
CA ILE A 39 -13.27 -1.32 -5.97
C ILE A 39 -13.54 -2.55 -6.85
N ALA A 40 -14.39 -3.46 -6.40
CA ALA A 40 -14.76 -4.64 -7.18
C ALA A 40 -15.47 -4.27 -8.49
N ALA A 41 -16.31 -3.24 -8.48
CA ALA A 41 -16.98 -2.71 -9.67
C ALA A 41 -16.00 -2.00 -10.63
N MET A 42 -15.00 -1.31 -10.07
CA MET A 42 -13.95 -0.60 -10.82
C MET A 42 -13.01 -1.55 -11.57
N LYS A 43 -12.81 -2.78 -11.06
CA LYS A 43 -11.92 -3.80 -11.64
C LYS A 43 -10.51 -3.28 -11.96
N PRO A 44 -9.77 -2.75 -10.97
CA PRO A 44 -8.41 -2.31 -11.21
C PRO A 44 -7.52 -3.50 -11.56
N ASP A 45 -6.53 -3.27 -12.43
CA ASP A 45 -5.56 -4.31 -12.81
C ASP A 45 -4.55 -4.56 -11.69
N HIS A 46 -4.24 -3.51 -10.91
CA HIS A 46 -3.30 -3.54 -9.79
C HIS A 46 -3.76 -2.58 -8.69
N ILE A 47 -3.39 -2.89 -7.45
CA ILE A 47 -3.63 -2.01 -6.31
C ILE A 47 -2.31 -1.67 -5.63
N VAL A 48 -2.09 -0.39 -5.34
CA VAL A 48 -0.98 0.10 -4.53
C VAL A 48 -1.54 0.72 -3.26
N ILE A 49 -1.03 0.33 -2.10
CA ILE A 49 -1.40 0.93 -0.81
C ILE A 49 -0.24 1.80 -0.35
N SER A 50 -0.50 3.10 -0.23
CA SER A 50 0.52 4.10 0.06
C SER A 50 1.02 4.03 1.51
N PRO A 51 2.15 4.69 1.82
CA PRO A 51 2.55 5.00 3.19
C PRO A 51 1.47 5.81 3.91
N GLY A 52 1.64 5.97 5.22
CA GLY A 52 0.74 6.79 6.03
C GLY A 52 1.19 6.85 7.49
N PRO A 53 0.64 7.77 8.29
CA PRO A 53 0.85 7.81 9.73
C PRO A 53 0.10 6.68 10.44
N GLY A 54 0.41 6.46 11.71
CA GLY A 54 -0.32 5.53 12.56
C GLY A 54 0.05 4.06 12.33
N THR A 55 -0.93 3.19 12.56
CA THR A 55 -0.80 1.72 12.46
C THR A 55 -1.80 1.18 11.45
N PRO A 56 -1.69 -0.09 11.01
CA PRO A 56 -2.66 -0.65 10.08
C PRO A 56 -4.11 -0.65 10.58
N ASP A 57 -4.33 -0.62 11.90
CA ASP A 57 -5.67 -0.47 12.48
C ASP A 57 -6.30 0.90 12.18
N ASP A 58 -5.46 1.92 11.92
CA ASP A 58 -5.88 3.28 11.57
C ASP A 58 -6.00 3.48 10.04
N ALA A 59 -5.62 2.48 9.23
CA ALA A 59 -5.47 2.61 7.78
C ALA A 59 -6.77 2.41 6.97
N GLY A 60 -7.91 2.77 7.56
CA GLY A 60 -9.24 2.66 6.95
C GLY A 60 -9.51 1.26 6.38
N ILE A 61 -9.92 1.17 5.11
CA ILE A 61 -10.23 -0.10 4.46
C ILE A 61 -9.00 -0.98 4.14
N SER A 62 -7.76 -0.49 4.33
CA SER A 62 -6.57 -1.11 3.71
C SER A 62 -6.39 -2.59 4.07
N VAL A 63 -6.58 -2.96 5.34
CA VAL A 63 -6.44 -4.37 5.78
C VAL A 63 -7.54 -5.26 5.19
N ASP A 64 -8.78 -4.77 5.16
CA ASP A 64 -9.93 -5.53 4.64
C ASP A 64 -9.88 -5.64 3.12
N LEU A 65 -9.39 -4.60 2.43
CA LEU A 65 -9.07 -4.62 1.01
C LEU A 65 -8.09 -5.73 0.69
N ILE A 66 -6.99 -5.83 1.45
CA ILE A 66 -5.99 -6.89 1.22
C ILE A 66 -6.64 -8.27 1.38
N LYS A 67 -7.36 -8.50 2.47
CA LYS A 67 -8.06 -9.78 2.71
C LYS A 67 -9.05 -10.11 1.60
N ARG A 68 -9.74 -9.10 1.05
CA ARG A 68 -10.74 -9.28 0.00
C ARG A 68 -10.14 -9.60 -1.36
N PHE A 69 -9.04 -8.95 -1.75
CA PHE A 69 -8.57 -8.94 -3.14
C PHE A 69 -7.25 -9.65 -3.39
N HIS A 70 -6.52 -10.11 -2.37
CA HIS A 70 -5.16 -10.66 -2.55
C HIS A 70 -5.05 -11.89 -3.48
N GLN A 71 -6.14 -12.59 -3.75
CA GLN A 71 -6.17 -13.73 -4.69
C GLN A 71 -6.58 -13.33 -6.10
N GLU A 72 -7.13 -12.13 -6.27
CA GLU A 72 -7.76 -11.68 -7.51
C GLU A 72 -6.95 -10.59 -8.19
N ILE A 73 -6.38 -9.66 -7.41
CA ILE A 73 -5.70 -8.47 -7.91
C ILE A 73 -4.32 -8.38 -7.24
N PRO A 74 -3.23 -8.22 -8.01
CA PRO A 74 -1.91 -7.98 -7.44
C PRO A 74 -1.90 -6.72 -6.58
N ILE A 75 -1.38 -6.84 -5.35
CA ILE A 75 -1.30 -5.75 -4.38
C ILE A 75 0.15 -5.47 -4.01
N PHE A 76 0.54 -4.20 -4.07
CA PHE A 76 1.83 -3.71 -3.61
C PHE A 76 1.65 -2.71 -2.47
N GLY A 77 2.31 -2.93 -1.33
CA GLY A 77 2.19 -2.08 -0.15
C GLY A 77 3.52 -1.41 0.20
N VAL A 78 3.50 -0.10 0.44
CA VAL A 78 4.69 0.68 0.83
C VAL A 78 4.53 1.17 2.27
N CYS A 79 5.55 0.97 3.11
CA CYS A 79 5.56 1.41 4.52
C CYS A 79 4.32 0.94 5.30
N LEU A 80 3.35 1.81 5.59
CA LEU A 80 2.08 1.44 6.23
C LEU A 80 1.32 0.39 5.41
N GLY A 81 1.32 0.49 4.08
CA GLY A 81 0.76 -0.54 3.20
C GLY A 81 1.45 -1.89 3.34
N HIS A 82 2.77 -1.92 3.54
CA HIS A 82 3.50 -3.17 3.80
C HIS A 82 3.13 -3.77 5.16
N GLN A 83 2.99 -2.92 6.18
CA GLN A 83 2.54 -3.34 7.52
C GLN A 83 1.11 -3.90 7.48
N ALA A 84 0.22 -3.27 6.72
CA ALA A 84 -1.15 -3.74 6.53
C ALA A 84 -1.21 -5.12 5.87
N ILE A 85 -0.33 -5.40 4.90
CA ILE A 85 -0.20 -6.74 4.31
C ILE A 85 0.22 -7.76 5.38
N GLY A 86 1.25 -7.43 6.16
CA GLY A 86 1.68 -8.29 7.26
C GLY A 86 0.53 -8.62 8.22
N GLN A 87 -0.22 -7.60 8.64
CA GLN A 87 -1.35 -7.76 9.56
C GLN A 87 -2.54 -8.52 8.95
N ALA A 88 -2.86 -8.30 7.67
CA ALA A 88 -3.94 -9.00 6.98
C ALA A 88 -3.76 -10.53 7.00
N PHE A 89 -2.51 -10.99 7.02
CA PHE A 89 -2.15 -12.41 7.11
C PHE A 89 -1.71 -12.86 8.51
N GLY A 90 -2.08 -12.12 9.56
CA GLY A 90 -1.85 -12.50 10.97
C GLY A 90 -0.47 -12.17 11.52
N GLY A 91 0.35 -11.42 10.78
CA GLY A 91 1.60 -10.86 11.28
C GLY A 91 1.37 -9.80 12.36
N LYS A 92 2.34 -9.67 13.28
CA LYS A 92 2.30 -8.66 14.35
C LYS A 92 3.21 -7.50 14.01
N ILE A 93 2.65 -6.30 13.99
CA ILE A 93 3.43 -5.06 13.84
C ILE A 93 3.89 -4.61 15.22
N VAL A 94 5.20 -4.56 15.42
CA VAL A 94 5.81 -4.20 16.70
C VAL A 94 6.72 -3.00 16.54
N ARG A 95 6.94 -2.26 17.63
CA ARG A 95 7.84 -1.11 17.61
C ARG A 95 9.29 -1.54 17.41
N ALA A 96 9.97 -0.85 16.50
CA ALA A 96 11.41 -0.97 16.36
C ALA A 96 12.13 -0.44 17.61
N LYS A 97 13.34 -0.94 17.87
CA LYS A 97 14.17 -0.50 19.00
C LYS A 97 14.63 0.96 18.87
N PHE A 98 14.80 1.44 17.64
CA PHE A 98 15.31 2.77 17.32
C PHE A 98 14.49 3.40 16.20
N VAL A 99 14.30 4.72 16.27
CA VAL A 99 13.67 5.51 15.21
C VAL A 99 14.73 5.93 14.18
N MET A 100 14.48 5.67 12.90
CA MET A 100 15.43 5.84 11.79
C MET A 100 15.01 6.92 10.78
N HIS A 101 14.12 7.84 11.16
CA HIS A 101 13.64 8.90 10.25
C HIS A 101 14.80 9.76 9.72
N GLY A 102 14.83 9.99 8.40
CA GLY A 102 15.85 10.80 7.72
C GLY A 102 17.22 10.12 7.58
N LYS A 103 17.32 8.80 7.82
CA LYS A 103 18.57 8.04 7.69
C LYS A 103 18.46 6.98 6.60
N VAL A 104 19.59 6.70 5.96
CA VAL A 104 19.70 5.62 4.97
C VAL A 104 20.07 4.31 5.64
N SER A 105 19.65 3.20 5.03
CA SER A 105 20.04 1.84 5.45
C SER A 105 20.30 1.01 4.20
N ALA A 106 21.36 0.19 4.23
CA ALA A 106 21.53 -0.84 3.22
C ALA A 106 20.54 -1.98 3.49
N ILE A 107 19.87 -2.47 2.45
CA ILE A 107 18.90 -3.56 2.53
C ILE A 107 19.51 -4.78 1.84
N GLU A 108 19.65 -5.88 2.57
CA GLU A 108 19.99 -7.18 1.99
C GLU A 108 18.72 -7.85 1.45
N HIS A 109 18.80 -8.41 0.25
CA HIS A 109 17.70 -9.11 -0.40
C HIS A 109 18.19 -10.40 -1.06
N ASN A 110 17.28 -11.30 -1.37
CA ASN A 110 17.57 -12.63 -1.94
C ASN A 110 17.46 -12.68 -3.48
N GLN A 111 17.34 -11.53 -4.14
CA GLN A 111 17.19 -11.39 -5.60
C GLN A 111 16.01 -12.19 -6.18
N ARG A 112 14.86 -12.16 -5.50
CA ARG A 112 13.64 -12.82 -5.97
C ARG A 112 12.48 -11.83 -6.02
N GLY A 113 11.62 -12.03 -7.03
CA GLY A 113 10.42 -11.22 -7.21
C GLY A 113 10.79 -9.81 -7.68
N VAL A 114 10.48 -8.81 -6.87
CA VAL A 114 10.78 -7.39 -7.16
C VAL A 114 12.21 -6.97 -6.79
N PHE A 115 13.02 -7.88 -6.22
CA PHE A 115 14.38 -7.64 -5.75
C PHE A 115 15.40 -8.46 -6.52
#